data_AF-A0A3B8WRJ8-F1
#
_entry.id   AF-A0A3B8WRJ8-F1
#
_cell.length_a   1.000
_cell.length_b   1.000
_cell.length_c   1.000
_cell.angle_alpha   90.00
_cell.angle_beta   90.00
_cell.angle_gamma   90.00
#
_symmetry.space_group_name_H-M   'P 1'
#
loop_
_entity.id
_entity.type
_entity.pdbx_description
1 polymer ?
#
loop_
_entity_poly.entity_id
_entity_poly.type
_entity_poly.pdbx_seq_one_letter_code
_entity_poly.pdbx_strand_id
1 'polypeptide(L)'
;MADNNFTEQLLAALDAKAQWFDNNQLPEMLENYRLLHTCVKSLFDFLLKKSMIHSDPYKNEKKISDITSPENTPFTEAERSMVIGMRFSDYDSTLDFLCNYYRFSVSNLTVQNIRKLIDLNNSIQWNSFSVNSNNTNTRTLATMLLSAKQNCEAITVSMINDSISKAGKAITAINKQLKELTDFQREFYKGNIRKNVFEHPNFDKAKAFSSPADELAQIKKLFTAVMGKIPFYSELIEEIIDEDQGANKTELQTLLLKKLEVSNTKTEKKEVAIDTKEILLTAVRVFGATPGQIMQIAQKLQENHELLESEHNSFWDKFKRVLMKAFNIEEKPTFYQITVTDPTTDTRAHEKINFHQFVGELAARARRYNSVCVKRAPGYEKLAQLDSEKILAYVNQQITECQKLMKTLNGMDEFFKNAPQPQNRNRVKGIKMEITALKNSVVKANQHRSEYSAYVEEEAQLKKLGIKK
;
A
#
# COMPACT_ATOMS: atom_id res chain seq x y z
N MET A 1 -19.26 -3.11 -50.73
CA MET A 1 -18.42 -4.23 -50.24
C MET A 1 -17.25 -3.77 -49.37
N ALA A 2 -16.88 -2.48 -49.32
CA ALA A 2 -15.81 -1.98 -48.44
C ALA A 2 -16.24 -1.76 -46.97
N ASP A 3 -17.52 -1.42 -46.71
CA ASP A 3 -18.01 -1.06 -45.36
C ASP A 3 -18.08 -2.21 -44.34
N ASN A 4 -18.36 -3.45 -44.79
CA ASN A 4 -18.37 -4.61 -43.89
C ASN A 4 -16.98 -4.88 -43.30
N ASN A 5 -15.92 -4.58 -44.04
CA ASN A 5 -14.54 -4.82 -43.60
C ASN A 5 -14.13 -3.88 -42.46
N PHE A 6 -14.54 -2.60 -42.51
CA PHE A 6 -14.25 -1.66 -41.43
C PHE A 6 -14.98 -2.02 -40.13
N THR A 7 -16.28 -2.31 -40.21
CA THR A 7 -17.09 -2.62 -39.03
C THR A 7 -16.58 -3.89 -38.34
N GLU A 8 -16.24 -4.93 -39.09
CA GLU A 8 -15.66 -6.16 -38.54
C GLU A 8 -14.30 -5.89 -37.86
N GLN A 9 -13.41 -5.13 -38.51
CA GLN A 9 -12.12 -4.74 -37.93
C GLN A 9 -12.27 -3.91 -36.66
N LEU A 10 -13.22 -2.96 -36.66
CA LEU A 10 -13.51 -2.09 -35.53
C LEU A 10 -14.01 -2.90 -34.33
N LEU A 11 -14.98 -3.80 -34.53
CA LEU A 11 -15.51 -4.64 -33.45
C LEU A 11 -14.43 -5.56 -32.88
N ALA A 12 -13.60 -6.16 -33.72
CA ALA A 12 -12.47 -6.97 -33.27
C ALA A 12 -11.44 -6.15 -32.46
N ALA A 13 -11.12 -4.93 -32.90
CA ALA A 13 -10.20 -4.03 -32.20
C ALA A 13 -10.78 -3.57 -30.84
N LEU A 14 -12.08 -3.26 -30.78
CA LEU A 14 -12.78 -2.92 -29.54
C LEU A 14 -12.79 -4.07 -28.54
N ASP A 15 -13.09 -5.29 -28.98
CA ASP A 15 -13.07 -6.48 -28.11
C ASP A 15 -11.65 -6.76 -27.58
N ALA A 16 -10.63 -6.67 -28.45
CA ALA A 16 -9.23 -6.81 -28.05
C ALA A 16 -8.82 -5.73 -27.03
N LYS A 17 -9.19 -4.47 -27.26
CA LYS A 17 -8.89 -3.36 -26.35
C LYS A 17 -9.63 -3.50 -25.02
N ALA A 18 -10.88 -3.95 -25.04
CA ALA A 18 -11.65 -4.22 -23.83
C ALA A 18 -10.98 -5.29 -22.95
N GLN A 19 -10.56 -6.40 -23.57
CA GLN A 19 -9.79 -7.45 -22.88
C GLN A 19 -8.46 -6.91 -22.34
N TRP A 20 -7.78 -6.04 -23.07
CA TRP A 20 -6.55 -5.41 -22.59
C TRP A 20 -6.79 -4.54 -21.35
N PHE A 21 -7.86 -3.73 -21.32
CA PHE A 21 -8.25 -2.96 -20.13
C PHE A 21 -8.52 -3.87 -18.94
N ASP A 22 -9.35 -4.91 -19.12
CA ASP A 22 -9.73 -5.85 -18.07
C ASP A 22 -8.53 -6.62 -17.48
N ASN A 23 -7.55 -6.96 -18.31
CA ASN A 23 -6.41 -7.78 -17.90
C ASN A 23 -5.18 -6.98 -17.43
N ASN A 24 -5.05 -5.71 -17.84
CA ASN A 24 -3.83 -4.92 -17.57
C ASN A 24 -4.12 -3.66 -16.76
N GLN A 25 -4.93 -2.74 -17.29
CA GLN A 25 -5.07 -1.40 -16.73
C GLN A 25 -6.03 -1.34 -15.53
N LEU A 26 -7.16 -2.06 -15.59
CA LEU A 26 -8.16 -2.05 -14.52
C LEU A 26 -7.68 -2.74 -13.23
N PRO A 27 -6.91 -3.85 -13.28
CA PRO A 27 -6.27 -4.41 -12.08
C PRO A 27 -5.31 -3.41 -11.42
N GLU A 28 -4.51 -2.68 -12.20
CA GLU A 28 -3.65 -1.62 -11.67
C GLU A 28 -4.45 -0.47 -11.02
N MET A 29 -5.59 -0.10 -11.63
CA MET A 29 -6.49 0.90 -11.05
C MET A 29 -7.03 0.46 -9.69
N LEU A 30 -7.42 -0.81 -9.57
CA LEU A 30 -7.89 -1.39 -8.32
C LEU A 30 -6.80 -1.39 -7.24
N GLU A 31 -5.55 -1.70 -7.59
CA GLU A 31 -4.41 -1.58 -6.65
C GLU A 31 -4.20 -0.14 -6.16
N ASN A 32 -4.35 0.85 -7.03
CA ASN A 32 -4.30 2.25 -6.61
C ASN A 32 -5.46 2.63 -5.67
N TYR A 33 -6.67 2.10 -5.89
CA TYR A 33 -7.79 2.28 -4.96
C TYR A 33 -7.53 1.60 -3.61
N ARG A 34 -6.90 0.42 -3.58
CA ARG A 34 -6.50 -0.26 -2.34
C ARG A 34 -5.45 0.53 -1.56
N LEU A 35 -4.48 1.12 -2.26
CA LEU A 35 -3.51 2.02 -1.65
C LEU A 35 -4.18 3.27 -1.07
N LEU A 36 -5.10 3.89 -1.82
CA LEU A 36 -5.87 5.04 -1.36
C LEU A 36 -6.68 4.69 -0.10
N HIS A 37 -7.42 3.59 -0.12
CA HIS A 37 -8.19 3.10 1.02
C HIS A 37 -7.30 2.89 2.25
N THR A 38 -6.13 2.26 2.10
CA THR A 38 -5.18 2.08 3.20
C THR A 38 -4.74 3.41 3.83
N CYS A 39 -4.46 4.41 3.00
CA CYS A 39 -4.07 5.75 3.46
C CYS A 39 -5.24 6.45 4.18
N VAL A 40 -6.44 6.39 3.61
CA VAL A 40 -7.68 6.95 4.16
C VAL A 40 -7.98 6.35 5.53
N LYS A 41 -7.99 5.03 5.63
CA LYS A 41 -8.26 4.31 6.88
C LYS A 41 -7.24 4.66 7.97
N SER A 42 -5.95 4.73 7.61
CA SER A 42 -4.91 5.13 8.56
C SER A 42 -5.13 6.55 9.11
N LEU A 43 -5.56 7.49 8.26
CA LEU A 43 -5.86 8.86 8.67
C LEU A 43 -7.15 8.94 9.50
N PHE A 44 -8.19 8.19 9.12
CA PHE A 44 -9.45 8.10 9.85
C PHE A 44 -9.25 7.55 11.26
N ASP A 45 -8.57 6.41 11.39
CA ASP A 45 -8.25 5.79 12.67
C ASP A 45 -7.41 6.70 13.56
N PHE A 46 -6.48 7.45 12.97
CA PHE A 46 -5.67 8.44 13.69
C PHE A 46 -6.54 9.57 14.27
N LEU A 47 -7.45 10.14 13.47
CA LEU A 47 -8.35 11.21 13.91
C LEU A 47 -9.33 10.72 14.99
N LEU A 48 -9.85 9.49 14.86
CA LEU A 48 -10.67 8.85 15.89
C LEU A 48 -9.91 8.66 17.21
N LYS A 49 -8.69 8.12 17.15
CA LYS A 49 -7.86 7.92 18.35
C LYS A 49 -7.51 9.23 19.07
N LYS A 50 -7.46 10.35 18.32
CA LYS A 50 -7.26 11.69 18.86
C LYS A 50 -8.56 12.39 19.27
N SER A 51 -9.71 11.73 19.16
CA SER A 51 -11.03 12.30 19.41
C SER A 51 -11.33 13.57 18.62
N MET A 52 -10.69 13.72 17.45
CA MET A 52 -10.88 14.88 16.56
C MET A 52 -12.16 14.75 15.73
N ILE A 53 -12.60 13.51 15.50
CA ILE A 53 -13.86 13.18 14.83
C ILE A 53 -14.65 12.19 15.70
N HIS A 54 -15.96 12.16 15.52
CA HIS A 54 -16.82 11.14 16.14
C HIS A 54 -16.91 9.91 15.24
N SER A 55 -17.08 8.74 15.88
CA SER A 55 -17.44 7.52 15.16
C SER A 55 -18.81 7.71 14.51
N ASP A 56 -18.98 7.21 13.29
CA ASP A 56 -20.29 7.15 12.64
C ASP A 56 -21.15 6.09 13.35
N PRO A 57 -22.25 6.49 14.03
CA PRO A 57 -23.10 5.56 14.77
C PRO A 57 -23.88 4.62 13.84
N TYR A 58 -24.04 4.98 12.57
CA TYR A 58 -24.83 4.22 11.59
C TYR A 58 -23.96 3.35 10.67
N LYS A 59 -22.63 3.32 10.86
CA LYS A 59 -21.70 2.60 9.96
C LYS A 59 -22.10 1.15 9.73
N ASN A 60 -22.53 0.44 10.78
CA ASN A 60 -22.90 -0.98 10.69
C ASN A 60 -24.28 -1.22 10.05
N GLU A 61 -25.12 -0.19 9.98
CA GLU A 61 -26.48 -0.27 9.40
C GLU A 61 -26.49 0.10 7.91
N LYS A 62 -25.46 0.83 7.45
CA LYS A 62 -25.31 1.25 6.05
C LYS A 62 -24.92 0.07 5.16
N LYS A 63 -25.83 -0.32 4.25
CA LYS A 63 -25.53 -1.26 3.15
C LYS A 63 -25.08 -0.48 1.92
N ILE A 64 -23.80 -0.50 1.62
CA ILE A 64 -23.25 0.12 0.40
C ILE A 64 -23.34 -0.90 -0.75
N SER A 65 -24.14 -0.57 -1.75
CA SER A 65 -24.32 -1.38 -2.96
C SER A 65 -24.01 -0.62 -4.25
N ASP A 66 -23.69 0.67 -4.14
CA ASP A 66 -23.40 1.56 -5.27
C ASP A 66 -22.34 2.58 -4.87
N ILE A 67 -21.70 3.21 -5.86
CA ILE A 67 -20.67 4.21 -5.69
C ILE A 67 -21.32 5.52 -5.26
N THR A 68 -21.08 5.94 -4.03
CA THR A 68 -21.59 7.20 -3.47
C THR A 68 -20.45 8.08 -2.98
N SER A 69 -20.56 9.36 -3.32
CA SER A 69 -19.60 10.39 -2.93
C SER A 69 -20.10 11.12 -1.68
N PRO A 70 -19.25 11.33 -0.66
CA PRO A 70 -19.61 12.15 0.49
C PRO A 70 -20.06 13.56 0.07
N GLU A 71 -21.03 14.12 0.80
CA GLU A 71 -21.46 15.50 0.60
C GLU A 71 -20.30 16.49 0.86
N ASN A 72 -20.35 17.66 0.21
CA ASN A 72 -19.37 18.73 0.40
C ASN A 72 -20.01 20.05 0.85
N THR A 73 -21.25 19.99 1.34
CA THR A 73 -22.00 21.17 1.80
C THR A 73 -21.30 21.80 3.03
N PRO A 74 -21.33 23.14 3.16
CA PRO A 74 -20.83 23.84 4.35
C PRO A 74 -21.57 23.42 5.62
N PHE A 75 -20.90 23.50 6.77
CA PHE A 75 -21.46 23.21 8.08
C PHE A 75 -20.88 24.16 9.14
N THR A 76 -21.48 24.19 10.32
CA THR A 76 -21.02 25.05 11.42
C THR A 76 -19.83 24.44 12.16
N GLU A 77 -19.00 25.29 12.77
CA GLU A 77 -17.82 24.82 13.52
C GLU A 77 -18.18 23.88 14.69
N ALA A 78 -19.36 24.07 15.30
CA ALA A 78 -19.85 23.23 16.39
C ALA A 78 -20.10 21.77 15.96
N GLU A 79 -20.54 21.57 14.72
CA GLU A 79 -20.89 20.25 14.17
C GLU A 79 -19.72 19.59 13.44
N ARG A 80 -18.58 20.29 13.32
CA ARG A 80 -17.42 19.90 12.51
C ARG A 80 -16.96 18.45 12.74
N SER A 81 -16.75 18.07 13.99
CA SER A 81 -16.24 16.74 14.36
C SER A 81 -17.22 15.61 14.02
N MET A 82 -18.53 15.91 14.06
CA MET A 82 -19.58 14.96 13.71
C MET A 82 -19.72 14.84 12.19
N VAL A 83 -19.86 15.96 11.49
CA VAL A 83 -20.08 15.98 10.03
C VAL A 83 -18.89 15.39 9.28
N ILE A 84 -17.66 15.78 9.62
CA ILE A 84 -16.46 15.21 9.00
C ILE A 84 -16.28 13.74 9.40
N GLY A 85 -16.60 13.36 10.64
CA GLY A 85 -16.59 11.95 11.05
C GLY A 85 -17.48 11.08 10.16
N MET A 86 -18.72 11.51 9.92
CA MET A 86 -19.66 10.80 9.04
C MET A 86 -19.18 10.79 7.59
N ARG A 87 -18.82 11.95 7.01
CA ARG A 87 -18.37 12.03 5.60
C ARG A 87 -17.11 11.23 5.33
N PHE A 88 -16.16 11.23 6.27
CA PHE A 88 -14.92 10.48 6.10
C PHE A 88 -15.15 8.97 6.30
N SER A 89 -16.09 8.58 7.17
CA SER A 89 -16.57 7.20 7.30
C SER A 89 -17.29 6.72 6.03
N ASP A 90 -18.13 7.56 5.41
CA ASP A 90 -18.79 7.24 4.13
C ASP A 90 -17.75 7.06 3.02
N TYR A 91 -16.74 7.94 2.98
CA TYR A 91 -15.64 7.82 2.02
C TYR A 91 -14.86 6.51 2.18
N ASP A 92 -14.46 6.18 3.41
CA ASP A 92 -13.79 4.93 3.78
C ASP A 92 -14.62 3.71 3.36
N SER A 93 -15.92 3.74 3.66
CA SER A 93 -16.83 2.62 3.39
C SER A 93 -17.09 2.43 1.90
N THR A 94 -17.22 3.51 1.11
CA THR A 94 -17.31 3.40 -0.36
C THR A 94 -16.01 2.88 -0.97
N LEU A 95 -14.84 3.28 -0.44
CA LEU A 95 -13.56 2.73 -0.89
C LEU A 95 -13.42 1.24 -0.55
N ASP A 96 -13.88 0.80 0.61
CA ASP A 96 -13.94 -0.62 0.97
C ASP A 96 -14.85 -1.41 0.00
N PHE A 97 -16.04 -0.87 -0.31
CA PHE A 97 -16.94 -1.42 -1.31
C PHE A 97 -16.24 -1.60 -2.66
N LEU A 98 -15.53 -0.56 -3.14
CA LEU A 98 -14.79 -0.61 -4.39
C LEU A 98 -13.69 -1.68 -4.37
N CYS A 99 -12.94 -1.79 -3.28
CA CYS A 99 -11.78 -2.67 -3.20
C CYS A 99 -12.14 -4.17 -3.13
N ASN A 100 -13.30 -4.48 -2.54
CA ASN A 100 -13.64 -5.84 -2.13
C ASN A 100 -14.86 -6.42 -2.87
N TYR A 101 -15.78 -5.57 -3.33
CA TYR A 101 -17.08 -6.03 -3.87
C TYR A 101 -17.37 -5.53 -5.28
N TYR A 102 -16.85 -4.35 -5.66
CA TYR A 102 -17.06 -3.82 -7.00
C TYR A 102 -16.17 -4.52 -8.03
N ARG A 103 -16.77 -5.08 -9.08
CA ARG A 103 -16.02 -5.71 -10.17
C ARG A 103 -15.50 -4.65 -11.16
N PHE A 104 -14.20 -4.43 -11.15
CA PHE A 104 -13.50 -3.61 -12.13
C PHE A 104 -13.45 -4.33 -13.48
N SER A 105 -14.32 -3.92 -14.39
CA SER A 105 -14.37 -4.43 -15.76
C SER A 105 -14.95 -3.36 -16.69
N VAL A 106 -14.62 -3.42 -17.97
CA VAL A 106 -15.17 -2.52 -19.00
C VAL A 106 -16.69 -2.57 -19.01
N SER A 107 -17.31 -3.74 -18.83
CA SER A 107 -18.77 -3.87 -18.79
C SER A 107 -19.43 -3.12 -17.62
N ASN A 108 -18.73 -3.03 -16.49
CA ASN A 108 -19.27 -2.42 -15.27
C ASN A 108 -18.90 -0.93 -15.16
N LEU A 109 -17.73 -0.55 -15.65
CA LEU A 109 -17.24 0.83 -15.64
C LEU A 109 -17.80 1.62 -16.84
N THR A 110 -19.12 1.74 -16.89
CA THR A 110 -19.82 2.60 -17.84
C THR A 110 -19.47 4.07 -17.61
N VAL A 111 -19.77 4.94 -18.59
CA VAL A 111 -19.58 6.40 -18.46
C VAL A 111 -20.21 6.96 -17.18
N GLN A 112 -21.40 6.46 -16.80
CA GLN A 112 -22.08 6.85 -15.57
C GLN A 112 -21.31 6.44 -14.31
N ASN A 113 -20.81 5.20 -14.26
CA ASN A 113 -20.07 4.72 -13.11
C ASN A 113 -18.67 5.34 -13.01
N ILE A 114 -18.02 5.63 -14.15
CA ILE A 114 -16.78 6.40 -14.19
C ILE A 114 -17.01 7.80 -13.61
N ARG A 115 -18.11 8.46 -13.96
CA ARG A 115 -18.46 9.77 -13.38
C ARG A 115 -18.62 9.70 -11.85
N LYS A 116 -19.32 8.67 -11.33
CA LYS A 116 -19.42 8.45 -9.88
C LYS A 116 -18.05 8.27 -9.23
N LEU A 117 -17.13 7.53 -9.87
CA LEU A 117 -15.75 7.39 -9.38
C LEU A 117 -14.99 8.72 -9.38
N ILE A 118 -15.16 9.55 -10.41
CA ILE A 118 -14.56 10.88 -10.47
C ILE A 118 -15.11 11.77 -9.35
N ASP A 119 -16.42 11.73 -9.11
CA ASP A 119 -17.06 12.48 -8.01
C ASP A 119 -16.55 12.02 -6.65
N LEU A 120 -16.37 10.70 -6.46
CA LEU A 120 -15.80 10.12 -5.25
C LEU A 120 -14.35 10.61 -5.09
N ASN A 121 -13.54 10.52 -6.15
CA ASN A 121 -12.14 10.96 -6.14
C ASN A 121 -12.00 12.46 -5.82
N ASN A 122 -12.96 13.28 -6.22
CA ASN A 122 -13.00 14.71 -5.96
C ASN A 122 -13.59 15.09 -4.59
N SER A 123 -14.12 14.13 -3.84
CA SER A 123 -14.70 14.37 -2.52
C SER A 123 -13.65 14.89 -1.52
N ILE A 124 -12.40 14.48 -1.69
CA ILE A 124 -11.23 15.03 -0.99
C ILE A 124 -10.10 15.23 -2.01
N GLN A 125 -9.57 16.46 -2.11
CA GLN A 125 -8.53 16.81 -3.06
C GLN A 125 -7.14 16.42 -2.53
N TRP A 126 -6.79 15.14 -2.61
CA TRP A 126 -5.53 14.60 -2.08
C TRP A 126 -4.27 15.15 -2.76
N ASN A 127 -4.35 15.47 -4.05
CA ASN A 127 -3.25 16.03 -4.84
C ASN A 127 -2.94 17.50 -4.50
N SER A 128 -3.94 18.26 -4.04
CA SER A 128 -3.83 19.65 -3.62
C SER A 128 -4.32 19.85 -2.19
N PHE A 129 -3.98 18.89 -1.31
CA PHE A 129 -4.48 18.82 0.05
C PHE A 129 -3.98 20.02 0.88
N SER A 130 -4.88 20.93 1.24
CA SER A 130 -4.53 22.21 1.85
C SER A 130 -5.65 22.80 2.69
N VAL A 131 -5.27 23.55 3.74
CA VAL A 131 -6.18 24.35 4.59
C VAL A 131 -6.83 25.52 3.84
N ASN A 132 -6.32 25.86 2.65
CA ASN A 132 -6.86 26.91 1.79
C ASN A 132 -7.74 26.36 0.65
N SER A 133 -8.10 25.06 0.69
CA SER A 133 -8.93 24.46 -0.35
C SER A 133 -10.34 25.07 -0.39
N ASN A 134 -10.89 25.22 -1.59
CA ASN A 134 -12.30 25.58 -1.81
C ASN A 134 -13.25 24.39 -1.57
N ASN A 135 -12.72 23.16 -1.48
CA ASN A 135 -13.47 21.98 -1.09
C ASN A 135 -13.56 21.91 0.45
N THR A 136 -14.78 21.99 0.98
CA THR A 136 -15.07 22.00 2.42
C THR A 136 -14.46 20.81 3.14
N ASN A 137 -14.63 19.59 2.61
CA ASN A 137 -14.10 18.37 3.24
C ASN A 137 -12.56 18.40 3.31
N THR A 138 -11.92 18.79 2.21
CA THR A 138 -10.45 18.88 2.10
C THR A 138 -9.90 19.91 3.07
N ARG A 139 -10.46 21.13 3.06
CA ARG A 139 -10.05 22.21 3.93
C ARG A 139 -10.15 21.81 5.39
N THR A 140 -11.31 21.27 5.79
CA THR A 140 -11.54 20.92 7.19
C THR A 140 -10.67 19.76 7.65
N LEU A 141 -10.52 18.70 6.84
CA LEU A 141 -9.60 17.59 7.14
C LEU A 141 -8.15 18.08 7.23
N ALA A 142 -7.73 18.98 6.35
CA ALA A 142 -6.39 19.55 6.39
C ALA A 142 -6.16 20.34 7.69
N THR A 143 -7.13 21.16 8.11
CA THR A 143 -7.07 21.90 9.37
C THR A 143 -7.03 20.94 10.57
N MET A 144 -7.88 19.92 10.59
CA MET A 144 -7.90 18.90 11.65
C MET A 144 -6.58 18.15 11.75
N LEU A 145 -6.02 17.71 10.62
CA LEU A 145 -4.75 17.00 10.61
C LEU A 145 -3.58 17.91 10.98
N LEU A 146 -3.61 19.20 10.61
CA LEU A 146 -2.60 20.17 11.00
C LEU A 146 -2.60 20.36 12.54
N SER A 147 -3.78 20.54 13.14
CA SER A 147 -3.93 20.64 14.59
C SER A 147 -3.57 19.33 15.30
N ALA A 148 -4.00 18.18 14.77
CA ALA A 148 -3.73 16.87 15.37
C ALA A 148 -2.23 16.48 15.34
N LYS A 149 -1.45 17.04 14.41
CA LYS A 149 0.01 16.88 14.38
C LYS A 149 0.73 17.62 15.50
N GLN A 150 0.11 18.64 16.11
CA GLN A 150 0.69 19.34 17.23
C GLN A 150 0.88 18.37 18.40
N ASN A 151 2.08 18.32 18.96
CA ASN A 151 2.46 17.39 20.04
C ASN A 151 2.43 15.89 19.68
N CYS A 152 2.51 15.54 18.39
CA CYS A 152 2.74 14.15 17.97
C CYS A 152 4.24 13.84 17.83
N GLU A 153 4.62 12.59 18.08
CA GLU A 153 5.97 12.09 17.80
C GLU A 153 6.29 12.19 16.30
N ALA A 154 7.57 12.39 15.97
CA ALA A 154 8.03 12.58 14.59
C ALA A 154 7.64 11.42 13.65
N ILE A 155 7.59 10.18 14.17
CA ILE A 155 7.18 9.00 13.41
C ILE A 155 5.71 9.12 12.98
N THR A 156 4.82 9.51 13.89
CA THR A 156 3.39 9.70 13.61
C THR A 156 3.17 10.83 12.61
N VAL A 157 3.89 11.95 12.74
CA VAL A 157 3.84 13.06 11.78
C VAL A 157 4.29 12.60 10.38
N SER A 158 5.37 11.80 10.32
CA SER A 158 5.86 11.22 9.06
C SER A 158 4.82 10.27 8.43
N MET A 159 4.19 9.40 9.22
CA MET A 159 3.12 8.49 8.75
C MET A 159 1.95 9.25 8.13
N ILE A 160 1.50 10.35 8.76
CA ILE A 160 0.40 11.17 8.24
C ILE A 160 0.80 11.81 6.91
N ASN A 161 2.00 12.38 6.83
CA ASN A 161 2.49 13.02 5.60
C ASN A 161 2.67 12.01 4.46
N ASP A 162 3.19 10.82 4.75
CA ASP A 162 3.34 9.74 3.79
C ASP A 162 1.97 9.24 3.29
N SER A 163 0.98 9.12 4.18
CA SER A 163 -0.39 8.75 3.81
C SER A 163 -1.03 9.77 2.86
N ILE A 164 -0.89 11.07 3.15
CA ILE A 164 -1.39 12.15 2.28
C ILE A 164 -0.67 12.12 0.92
N SER A 165 0.66 11.98 0.92
CA SER A 165 1.44 11.94 -0.32
C SER A 165 1.09 10.73 -1.19
N LYS A 166 0.96 9.55 -0.59
CA LYS A 166 0.58 8.32 -1.28
C LYS A 166 -0.85 8.38 -1.82
N ALA A 167 -1.80 8.91 -1.03
CA ALA A 167 -3.16 9.17 -1.51
C ALA A 167 -3.16 10.11 -2.73
N GLY A 168 -2.36 11.18 -2.71
CA GLY A 168 -2.21 12.10 -3.84
C GLY A 168 -1.62 11.44 -5.10
N LYS A 169 -0.66 10.52 -4.95
CA LYS A 169 -0.10 9.75 -6.07
C LYS A 169 -1.12 8.75 -6.63
N ALA A 170 -1.78 8.00 -5.76
CA ALA A 170 -2.81 7.03 -6.12
C ALA A 170 -3.95 7.71 -6.90
N ILE A 171 -4.47 8.83 -6.40
CA ILE A 171 -5.59 9.53 -7.06
C ILE A 171 -5.19 10.07 -8.44
N THR A 172 -3.94 10.51 -8.60
CA THR A 172 -3.44 10.99 -9.89
C THR A 172 -3.37 9.86 -10.90
N ALA A 173 -2.89 8.68 -10.48
CA ALA A 173 -2.86 7.48 -11.32
C ALA A 173 -4.27 7.02 -11.70
N ILE A 174 -5.18 6.93 -10.73
CA ILE A 174 -6.58 6.56 -10.94
C ILE A 174 -7.24 7.50 -11.95
N ASN A 175 -7.15 8.82 -11.74
CA ASN A 175 -7.81 9.79 -12.62
C ASN A 175 -7.26 9.75 -14.05
N LYS A 176 -5.96 9.48 -14.21
CA LYS A 176 -5.36 9.26 -15.54
C LYS A 176 -5.99 8.04 -16.22
N GLN A 177 -6.09 6.92 -15.53
CA GLN A 177 -6.66 5.68 -16.07
C GLN A 177 -8.17 5.82 -16.35
N LEU A 178 -8.92 6.51 -15.49
CA LEU A 178 -10.34 6.80 -15.72
C LEU A 178 -10.56 7.67 -16.95
N LYS A 179 -9.66 8.63 -17.23
CA LYS A 179 -9.72 9.43 -18.46
C LYS A 179 -9.55 8.55 -19.70
N GLU A 180 -8.50 7.73 -19.73
CA GLU A 180 -8.24 6.79 -20.83
C GLU A 180 -9.41 5.81 -21.02
N LEU A 181 -9.98 5.31 -19.93
CA LEU A 181 -11.15 4.44 -19.96
C LEU A 181 -12.41 5.18 -20.46
N THR A 182 -12.60 6.44 -20.10
CA THR A 182 -13.73 7.26 -20.58
C THR A 182 -13.66 7.41 -22.09
N ASP A 183 -12.47 7.73 -22.61
CA ASP A 183 -12.24 7.86 -24.05
C ASP A 183 -12.53 6.54 -24.77
N PHE A 184 -12.14 5.40 -24.17
CA PHE A 184 -12.45 4.09 -24.71
C PHE A 184 -13.95 3.73 -24.64
N GLN A 185 -14.63 4.06 -23.54
CA GLN A 185 -16.07 3.81 -23.38
C GLN A 185 -16.91 4.55 -24.42
N ARG A 186 -16.47 5.74 -24.88
CA ARG A 186 -17.11 6.43 -26.01
C ARG A 186 -17.04 5.59 -27.29
N GLU A 187 -15.86 5.05 -27.61
CA GLU A 187 -15.69 4.18 -28.79
C GLU A 187 -16.44 2.86 -28.65
N PHE A 188 -16.41 2.26 -27.45
CA PHE A 188 -17.12 1.03 -27.14
C PHE A 188 -18.64 1.22 -27.24
N TYR A 189 -19.16 2.38 -26.82
CA TYR A 189 -20.56 2.75 -27.04
C TYR A 189 -20.91 2.79 -28.54
N LYS A 190 -20.11 3.47 -29.36
CA LYS A 190 -20.33 3.54 -30.82
C LYS A 190 -20.29 2.16 -31.47
N GLY A 191 -19.31 1.33 -31.08
CA GLY A 191 -19.22 -0.06 -31.55
C GLY A 191 -20.44 -0.91 -31.16
N ASN A 192 -20.97 -0.75 -29.96
CA ASN A 192 -22.19 -1.45 -29.54
C ASN A 192 -23.41 -1.04 -30.37
N ILE A 193 -23.50 0.21 -30.81
CA ILE A 193 -24.57 0.64 -31.71
C ILE A 193 -24.42 -0.05 -33.06
N ARG A 194 -23.22 -0.06 -33.65
CA ARG A 194 -22.97 -0.77 -34.91
C ARG A 194 -23.32 -2.26 -34.78
N LYS A 195 -22.86 -2.91 -33.71
CA LYS A 195 -23.09 -4.34 -33.45
C LYS A 195 -24.57 -4.69 -33.25
N ASN A 196 -25.30 -3.89 -32.48
CA ASN A 196 -26.65 -4.26 -32.06
C ASN A 196 -27.74 -3.63 -32.95
N VAL A 197 -27.55 -2.37 -33.37
CA VAL A 197 -28.54 -1.61 -34.16
C VAL A 197 -28.37 -1.89 -35.65
N PHE A 198 -27.16 -1.84 -36.21
CA PHE A 198 -26.98 -1.97 -37.67
C PHE A 198 -27.17 -3.41 -38.15
N GLU A 199 -26.83 -4.38 -37.30
CA GLU A 199 -27.04 -5.81 -37.58
C GLU A 199 -28.45 -6.30 -37.20
N HIS A 200 -29.31 -5.41 -36.69
CA HIS A 200 -30.69 -5.77 -36.41
C HIS A 200 -31.45 -6.02 -37.73
N PRO A 201 -32.27 -7.09 -37.87
CA PRO A 201 -32.95 -7.42 -39.12
C PRO A 201 -33.85 -6.30 -39.69
N ASN A 202 -34.38 -5.45 -38.81
CA ASN A 202 -35.23 -4.31 -39.19
C ASN A 202 -34.45 -3.03 -39.55
N PHE A 203 -33.11 -3.06 -39.53
CA PHE A 203 -32.28 -1.94 -39.93
C PHE A 203 -32.10 -1.94 -41.45
N ASP A 204 -32.71 -0.95 -42.10
CA ASP A 204 -32.63 -0.80 -43.55
C ASP A 204 -31.31 -0.11 -43.93
N LYS A 205 -30.28 -0.92 -44.20
CA LYS A 205 -28.94 -0.43 -44.60
C LYS A 205 -28.99 0.41 -45.89
N ALA A 206 -29.84 0.06 -46.86
CA ALA A 206 -29.92 0.77 -48.13
C ALA A 206 -30.47 2.19 -47.94
N LYS A 207 -31.47 2.34 -47.07
CA LYS A 207 -32.02 3.65 -46.71
C LYS A 207 -31.11 4.40 -45.73
N ALA A 208 -30.49 3.73 -44.76
CA ALA A 208 -29.62 4.40 -43.79
C ALA A 208 -28.45 5.12 -44.48
N PHE A 209 -27.78 4.45 -45.43
CA PHE A 209 -26.59 4.98 -46.08
C PHE A 209 -26.88 5.83 -47.33
N SER A 210 -28.12 6.29 -47.54
CA SER A 210 -28.44 7.24 -48.61
C SER A 210 -28.17 8.69 -48.23
N SER A 211 -28.29 9.04 -46.95
CA SER A 211 -27.92 10.35 -46.43
C SER A 211 -27.62 10.30 -44.93
N PRO A 212 -26.84 11.25 -44.39
CA PRO A 212 -26.62 11.40 -42.95
C PRO A 212 -27.92 11.51 -42.13
N ALA A 213 -28.94 12.16 -42.70
CA ALA A 213 -30.25 12.33 -42.05
C ALA A 213 -31.04 11.02 -41.99
N ASP A 214 -30.94 10.18 -43.03
CA ASP A 214 -31.61 8.89 -43.08
C ASP A 214 -30.96 7.89 -42.11
N GLU A 215 -29.64 7.91 -41.97
CA GLU A 215 -28.92 7.09 -41.00
C GLU A 215 -29.36 7.41 -39.56
N LEU A 216 -29.37 8.69 -39.19
CA LEU A 216 -29.84 9.15 -37.89
C LEU A 216 -31.28 8.70 -37.61
N ALA A 217 -32.15 8.77 -38.62
CA ALA A 217 -33.54 8.35 -38.49
C ALA A 217 -33.67 6.83 -38.25
N GLN A 218 -32.88 6.01 -38.96
CA GLN A 218 -32.86 4.56 -38.74
C GLN A 218 -32.31 4.20 -37.36
N ILE A 219 -31.22 4.85 -36.92
CA ILE A 219 -30.66 4.64 -35.58
C ILE A 219 -31.72 4.97 -34.53
N LYS A 220 -32.32 6.17 -34.57
CA LYS A 220 -33.35 6.59 -33.60
C LYS A 220 -34.54 5.63 -33.55
N LYS A 221 -34.98 5.11 -34.71
CA LYS A 221 -36.10 4.18 -34.81
C LYS A 221 -35.87 2.89 -34.03
N LEU A 222 -34.66 2.33 -34.08
CA LEU A 222 -34.35 1.04 -33.45
C LEU A 222 -33.66 1.17 -32.10
N PHE A 223 -33.11 2.34 -31.75
CA PHE A 223 -32.27 2.53 -30.57
C PHE A 223 -32.93 2.04 -29.29
N THR A 224 -34.13 2.52 -28.95
CA THR A 224 -34.80 2.15 -27.69
C THR A 224 -35.13 0.67 -27.61
N ALA A 225 -35.50 0.06 -28.75
CA ALA A 225 -35.85 -1.35 -28.82
C ALA A 225 -34.64 -2.27 -28.62
N VAL A 226 -33.46 -1.85 -29.11
CA VAL A 226 -32.24 -2.65 -29.14
C VAL A 226 -31.34 -2.37 -27.94
N MET A 227 -31.17 -1.10 -27.57
CA MET A 227 -30.22 -0.65 -26.54
C MET A 227 -30.85 -0.53 -25.15
N GLY A 228 -32.18 -0.65 -25.04
CA GLY A 228 -32.91 -0.69 -23.78
C GLY A 228 -32.74 0.59 -22.95
N LYS A 229 -32.12 0.47 -21.77
CA LYS A 229 -31.94 1.59 -20.81
C LYS A 229 -30.68 2.43 -21.05
N ILE A 230 -29.90 2.13 -22.09
CA ILE A 230 -28.69 2.88 -22.41
C ILE A 230 -29.09 4.29 -22.90
N PRO A 231 -28.45 5.37 -22.41
CA PRO A 231 -28.74 6.73 -22.86
C PRO A 231 -28.41 6.95 -24.34
N PHE A 232 -29.21 7.79 -25.01
CA PHE A 232 -28.94 8.26 -26.37
C PHE A 232 -28.02 9.48 -26.33
N TYR A 233 -26.80 9.35 -26.85
CA TYR A 233 -25.82 10.44 -26.89
C TYR A 233 -25.70 10.99 -28.32
N SER A 234 -26.42 12.07 -28.63
CA SER A 234 -26.48 12.62 -30.00
C SER A 234 -25.10 12.89 -30.60
N GLU A 235 -24.18 13.45 -29.81
CA GLU A 235 -22.80 13.71 -30.23
C GLU A 235 -22.06 12.45 -30.70
N LEU A 236 -22.26 11.30 -30.04
CA LEU A 236 -21.62 10.04 -30.42
C LEU A 236 -22.28 9.41 -31.64
N ILE A 237 -23.58 9.68 -31.86
CA ILE A 237 -24.27 9.25 -33.08
C ILE A 237 -23.80 10.08 -34.28
N GLU A 238 -23.62 11.39 -34.10
CA GLU A 238 -23.06 12.26 -35.12
C GLU A 238 -21.63 11.80 -35.50
N GLU A 239 -20.80 11.44 -34.52
CA GLU A 239 -19.48 10.83 -34.79
C GLU A 239 -19.59 9.53 -35.63
N ILE A 240 -20.57 8.65 -35.36
CA ILE A 240 -20.79 7.43 -36.17
C ILE A 240 -21.14 7.79 -37.62
N ILE A 241 -22.03 8.75 -37.81
CA ILE A 241 -22.49 9.19 -39.14
C ILE A 241 -21.32 9.83 -39.91
N ASP A 242 -20.47 10.60 -39.25
CA ASP A 242 -19.26 11.17 -39.85
C ASP A 242 -18.25 10.07 -40.25
N GLU A 243 -18.09 9.04 -39.43
CA GLU A 243 -17.28 7.85 -39.74
C GLU A 243 -17.86 7.00 -40.88
N ASP A 244 -19.15 7.12 -41.19
CA ASP A 244 -19.84 6.29 -42.19
C ASP A 244 -20.08 7.00 -43.52
N GLN A 245 -20.36 8.30 -43.48
CA GLN A 245 -20.76 9.11 -44.64
C GLN A 245 -20.03 10.45 -44.74
N GLY A 246 -19.17 10.80 -43.79
CA GLY A 246 -18.43 12.06 -43.79
C GLY A 246 -17.42 12.15 -44.95
N ALA A 247 -17.11 13.38 -45.38
CA ALA A 247 -16.15 13.63 -46.47
C ALA A 247 -14.74 13.08 -46.17
N ASN A 248 -14.36 13.01 -44.88
CA ASN A 248 -13.07 12.51 -44.41
C ASN A 248 -13.15 11.08 -43.82
N LYS A 249 -14.19 10.31 -44.18
CA LYS A 249 -14.46 8.95 -43.68
C LYS A 249 -13.22 8.06 -43.55
N THR A 250 -12.46 7.90 -44.64
CA THR A 250 -11.30 6.99 -44.66
C THR A 250 -10.23 7.40 -43.65
N GLU A 251 -10.02 8.70 -43.46
CA GLU A 251 -9.08 9.24 -42.48
C GLU A 251 -9.57 8.98 -41.05
N LEU A 252 -10.85 9.28 -40.77
CA LEU A 252 -11.47 9.05 -39.46
C LEU A 252 -11.43 7.57 -39.05
N GLN A 253 -11.78 6.67 -39.97
CA GLN A 253 -11.75 5.23 -39.75
C GLN A 253 -10.32 4.72 -39.46
N THR A 254 -9.33 5.21 -40.21
CA THR A 254 -7.93 4.84 -40.01
C THR A 254 -7.40 5.34 -38.66
N LEU A 255 -7.73 6.58 -38.28
CA LEU A 255 -7.36 7.16 -36.99
C LEU A 255 -7.99 6.41 -35.82
N LEU A 256 -9.26 5.99 -35.96
CA LEU A 256 -9.96 5.22 -34.94
C LEU A 256 -9.33 3.84 -34.74
N LEU A 257 -9.07 3.10 -35.83
CA LEU A 257 -8.40 1.79 -35.74
C LEU A 257 -7.01 1.92 -35.10
N LYS A 258 -6.25 2.96 -35.46
CA LYS A 258 -4.94 3.25 -34.84
C LYS A 258 -5.06 3.59 -33.35
N LYS A 259 -6.10 4.32 -32.93
CA LYS A 259 -6.37 4.64 -31.53
C LYS A 259 -6.71 3.39 -30.71
N LEU A 260 -7.44 2.45 -31.32
CA LEU A 260 -7.86 1.20 -30.69
C LEU A 260 -6.80 0.11 -30.75
N GLU A 261 -5.75 0.30 -31.54
CA GLU A 261 -4.62 -0.61 -31.61
C GLU A 261 -4.16 -0.89 -30.17
N VAL A 262 -4.34 -2.16 -29.78
CA VAL A 262 -3.70 -2.65 -28.58
C VAL A 262 -2.25 -2.70 -28.97
N SER A 263 -1.48 -1.72 -28.53
CA SER A 263 -0.05 -1.87 -28.51
C SER A 263 0.19 -3.20 -27.81
N ASN A 264 0.61 -4.21 -28.57
CA ASN A 264 1.37 -5.36 -28.07
C ASN A 264 2.74 -4.89 -27.57
N THR A 265 2.79 -3.67 -27.03
CA THR A 265 3.31 -3.59 -25.69
C THR A 265 2.49 -4.58 -24.81
N LYS A 266 2.88 -5.87 -24.66
CA LYS A 266 4.07 -6.18 -23.86
C LYS A 266 4.73 -4.87 -23.54
N THR A 267 4.16 -4.13 -22.60
CA THR A 267 4.99 -3.18 -21.92
C THR A 267 6.09 -4.13 -21.47
N GLU A 268 7.17 -4.15 -22.22
CA GLU A 268 8.36 -3.53 -21.77
C GLU A 268 7.95 -2.34 -20.84
N LYS A 269 7.30 -2.61 -19.67
CA LYS A 269 8.07 -2.70 -18.46
C LYS A 269 9.34 -3.29 -19.00
N LYS A 270 10.30 -2.43 -19.38
CA LYS A 270 11.67 -2.70 -18.97
C LYS A 270 11.41 -3.42 -17.69
N GLU A 271 11.56 -4.74 -17.70
CA GLU A 271 11.71 -5.43 -16.46
C GLU A 271 12.88 -4.59 -15.97
N VAL A 272 12.58 -3.68 -15.05
CA VAL A 272 13.55 -3.28 -14.07
C VAL A 272 13.84 -4.65 -13.57
N ALA A 273 14.88 -5.28 -14.17
CA ALA A 273 15.15 -6.70 -14.05
C ALA A 273 15.11 -6.84 -12.56
N ILE A 274 14.01 -7.45 -12.05
CA ILE A 274 13.61 -7.17 -10.67
C ILE A 274 14.84 -7.54 -9.92
N ASP A 275 15.47 -6.54 -9.31
CA ASP A 275 16.84 -6.72 -8.89
C ASP A 275 16.69 -7.56 -7.64
N THR A 276 16.67 -8.88 -7.85
CA THR A 276 16.40 -9.88 -6.84
C THR A 276 17.47 -9.75 -5.76
N LYS A 277 18.65 -9.26 -6.14
CA LYS A 277 19.71 -8.85 -5.24
C LYS A 277 19.34 -7.58 -4.44
N GLU A 278 18.75 -6.55 -5.05
CA GLU A 278 18.23 -5.38 -4.32
C GLU A 278 17.09 -5.73 -3.34
N ILE A 279 16.24 -6.73 -3.64
CA ILE A 279 15.24 -7.25 -2.68
C ILE A 279 15.95 -7.80 -1.42
N LEU A 280 16.98 -8.62 -1.62
CA LEU A 280 17.78 -9.17 -0.52
C LEU A 280 18.57 -8.08 0.22
N LEU A 281 19.13 -7.10 -0.49
CA LEU A 281 19.83 -5.97 0.13
C LEU A 281 18.87 -5.06 0.90
N THR A 282 17.61 -4.96 0.48
CA THR A 282 16.55 -4.30 1.25
C THR A 282 16.27 -5.06 2.55
N ALA A 283 16.21 -6.40 2.52
CA ALA A 283 16.11 -7.21 3.72
C ALA A 283 17.29 -6.99 4.68
N VAL A 284 18.52 -6.86 4.16
CA VAL A 284 19.72 -6.52 4.95
C VAL A 284 19.57 -5.16 5.64
N ARG A 285 19.06 -4.14 4.94
CA ARG A 285 18.88 -2.79 5.51
C ARG A 285 17.82 -2.71 6.59
N VAL A 286 16.84 -3.61 6.60
CA VAL A 286 15.87 -3.70 7.70
C VAL A 286 16.59 -3.92 9.04
N PHE A 287 17.63 -4.77 9.06
CA PHE A 287 18.47 -4.92 10.26
C PHE A 287 19.27 -3.66 10.57
N GLY A 288 19.74 -2.95 9.54
CA GLY A 288 20.44 -1.67 9.70
C GLY A 288 19.64 -0.56 10.38
N ALA A 289 18.31 -0.68 10.44
CA ALA A 289 17.43 0.24 11.16
C ALA A 289 17.19 -0.15 12.65
N THR A 290 17.76 -1.27 13.11
CA THR A 290 17.62 -1.78 14.48
C THR A 290 18.69 -1.40 15.52
N PRO A 291 19.86 -0.78 15.19
CA PRO A 291 20.89 -0.46 16.18
C PRO A 291 20.38 0.37 17.36
N GLY A 292 19.51 1.35 17.11
CA GLY A 292 18.96 2.20 18.16
C GLY A 292 18.18 1.41 19.21
N GLN A 293 17.32 0.49 18.77
CA GLN A 293 16.54 -0.38 19.66
C GLN A 293 17.44 -1.33 20.45
N ILE A 294 18.46 -1.92 19.80
CA ILE A 294 19.42 -2.81 20.47
C ILE A 294 20.22 -2.05 21.54
N MET A 295 20.64 -0.82 21.26
CA MET A 295 21.35 0.01 22.23
C MET A 295 20.46 0.43 23.40
N GLN A 296 19.19 0.76 23.16
CA GLN A 296 18.23 1.06 24.23
C GLN A 296 18.00 -0.17 25.13
N ILE A 297 17.89 -1.36 24.55
CA ILE A 297 17.82 -2.62 25.30
C ILE A 297 19.06 -2.78 26.18
N ALA A 298 20.26 -2.65 25.62
CA ALA A 298 21.52 -2.78 26.36
C ALA A 298 21.58 -1.78 27.53
N GLN A 299 21.21 -0.52 27.30
CA GLN A 299 21.16 0.51 28.34
C GLN A 299 20.17 0.15 29.45
N LYS A 300 18.93 -0.24 29.11
CA LYS A 300 17.92 -0.61 30.11
C LYS A 300 18.32 -1.84 30.92
N LEU A 301 18.96 -2.83 30.28
CA LEU A 301 19.50 -4.00 30.98
C LEU A 301 20.63 -3.61 31.95
N GLN A 302 21.51 -2.69 31.56
CA GLN A 302 22.55 -2.14 32.43
C GLN A 302 21.95 -1.41 33.63
N GLU A 303 20.95 -0.54 33.42
CA GLU A 303 20.23 0.15 34.49
C GLU A 303 19.55 -0.83 35.46
N ASN A 304 18.94 -1.90 34.93
CA ASN A 304 18.32 -2.95 35.76
C ASN A 304 19.34 -3.78 36.55
N HIS A 305 20.51 -4.06 35.95
CA HIS A 305 21.62 -4.73 36.63
C HIS A 305 22.15 -3.87 37.78
N GLU A 306 22.38 -2.57 37.54
CA GLU A 306 22.85 -1.63 38.57
C GLU A 306 21.84 -1.47 39.71
N LEU A 307 20.53 -1.46 39.38
CA LEU A 307 19.46 -1.45 40.38
C LEU A 307 19.56 -2.68 41.28
N LEU A 308 19.66 -3.88 40.69
CA LEU A 308 19.74 -5.15 41.44
C LEU A 308 21.03 -5.23 42.28
N GLU A 309 22.16 -4.80 41.75
CA GLU A 309 23.41 -4.75 42.52
C GLU A 309 23.38 -3.74 43.66
N SER A 310 22.64 -2.64 43.51
CA SER A 310 22.51 -1.61 44.54
C SER A 310 21.67 -2.06 45.74
N GLU A 311 20.85 -3.12 45.60
CA GLU A 311 20.14 -3.74 46.72
C GLU A 311 21.09 -4.53 47.64
N HIS A 312 22.24 -4.96 47.11
CA HIS A 312 23.18 -5.84 47.81
C HIS A 312 24.50 -5.18 48.20
N ASN A 313 24.79 -3.97 47.71
CA ASN A 313 26.08 -3.29 47.87
C ASN A 313 25.95 -1.98 48.65
N SER A 314 26.78 -1.80 49.68
CA SER A 314 26.86 -0.54 50.44
C SER A 314 27.64 0.52 49.66
N PHE A 315 27.54 1.79 50.06
CA PHE A 315 28.31 2.92 49.49
C PHE A 315 29.81 2.62 49.32
N TRP A 316 30.39 1.82 50.23
CA TRP A 316 31.77 1.36 50.20
C TRP A 316 32.12 0.41 49.05
N ASP A 317 31.18 -0.42 48.60
CA ASP A 317 31.39 -1.35 47.48
C ASP A 317 31.39 -0.62 46.13
N LYS A 318 30.61 0.46 46.02
CA LYS A 318 30.65 1.37 44.87
C LYS A 318 31.99 2.11 44.77
N PHE A 319 32.54 2.58 45.90
CA PHE A 319 33.86 3.20 45.96
C PHE A 319 34.98 2.20 45.60
N LYS A 320 34.91 0.97 46.13
CA LYS A 320 35.85 -0.10 45.82
C LYS A 320 35.86 -0.47 44.33
N ARG A 321 34.70 -0.47 43.67
CA ARG A 321 34.60 -0.69 42.21
C ARG A 321 35.21 0.42 41.38
N VAL A 322 35.00 1.69 41.76
CA VAL A 322 35.65 2.83 41.09
C VAL A 322 37.17 2.73 41.20
N LEU A 323 37.70 2.35 42.38
CA LEU A 323 39.13 2.08 42.55
C LEU A 323 39.61 0.88 41.74
N MET A 324 38.91 -0.26 41.74
CA MET A 324 39.27 -1.43 40.93
C MET A 324 39.32 -1.10 39.43
N LYS A 325 38.42 -0.24 38.95
CA LYS A 325 38.38 0.24 37.55
C LYS A 325 39.56 1.17 37.23
N ALA A 326 40.02 1.98 38.20
CA ALA A 326 41.23 2.78 38.08
C ALA A 326 42.53 1.95 38.08
N PHE A 327 42.50 0.75 38.68
CA PHE A 327 43.63 -0.19 38.74
C PHE A 327 43.54 -1.37 37.74
N ASN A 328 42.62 -1.31 36.77
CA ASN A 328 42.45 -2.29 35.70
C ASN A 328 42.24 -3.75 36.18
N ILE A 329 41.58 -3.93 37.33
CA ILE A 329 41.25 -5.25 37.89
C ILE A 329 39.92 -5.71 37.27
N GLU A 330 39.91 -6.90 36.65
CA GLU A 330 38.71 -7.46 36.00
C GLU A 330 37.57 -7.67 37.01
N GLU A 331 36.40 -7.10 36.72
CA GLU A 331 35.17 -7.32 37.49
C GLU A 331 34.75 -8.80 37.39
N LYS A 332 34.28 -9.36 38.51
CA LYS A 332 33.82 -10.75 38.55
C LYS A 332 32.65 -10.96 37.57
N PRO A 333 32.63 -12.06 36.79
CA PRO A 333 31.55 -12.33 35.86
C PRO A 333 30.24 -12.59 36.60
N THR A 334 29.24 -11.73 36.35
CA THR A 334 27.88 -11.88 36.88
C THR A 334 27.06 -12.80 35.98
N PHE A 335 26.52 -13.86 36.56
CA PHE A 335 25.66 -14.82 35.85
C PHE A 335 24.22 -14.71 36.32
N TYR A 336 23.29 -14.63 35.37
CA TYR A 336 21.86 -14.70 35.64
C TYR A 336 21.26 -15.98 35.09
N GLN A 337 20.36 -16.58 35.86
CA GLN A 337 19.59 -17.75 35.43
C GLN A 337 18.22 -17.26 34.97
N ILE A 338 18.00 -17.29 33.65
CA ILE A 338 16.74 -16.88 33.04
C ILE A 338 15.91 -18.10 32.67
N THR A 339 14.60 -17.91 32.62
CA THR A 339 13.67 -18.87 32.04
C THR A 339 13.40 -18.44 30.61
N VAL A 340 13.65 -19.33 29.65
CA VAL A 340 13.31 -19.14 28.25
C VAL A 340 12.17 -20.09 27.91
N THR A 341 11.06 -19.53 27.43
CA THR A 341 9.88 -20.30 27.01
C THR A 341 9.90 -20.46 25.49
N ASP A 342 9.74 -21.68 25.00
CA ASP A 342 9.52 -21.89 23.57
C ASP A 342 8.07 -21.53 23.20
N PRO A 343 7.85 -20.58 22.28
CA PRO A 343 6.50 -20.13 21.92
C PRO A 343 5.66 -21.18 21.19
N THR A 344 6.27 -22.28 20.73
CA THR A 344 5.61 -23.33 19.92
C THR A 344 5.21 -24.54 20.77
N THR A 345 6.01 -24.89 21.77
CA THR A 345 5.83 -26.08 22.61
C THR A 345 5.51 -25.76 24.07
N ASP A 346 5.50 -24.48 24.45
CA ASP A 346 5.34 -23.97 25.82
C ASP A 346 6.32 -24.58 26.84
N THR A 347 7.41 -25.17 26.35
CA THR A 347 8.45 -25.77 27.18
C THR A 347 9.34 -24.68 27.76
N ARG A 348 9.57 -24.73 29.07
CA ARG A 348 10.43 -23.78 29.80
C ARG A 348 11.81 -24.39 30.01
N ALA A 349 12.85 -23.71 29.56
CA ALA A 349 14.23 -24.08 29.78
C ALA A 349 14.93 -23.02 30.63
N HIS A 350 15.84 -23.44 31.51
CA HIS A 350 16.68 -22.51 32.27
C HIS A 350 18.01 -22.32 31.56
N GLU A 351 18.35 -21.07 31.25
CA GLU A 351 19.62 -20.69 30.63
C GLU A 351 20.44 -19.84 31.60
N LYS A 352 21.74 -20.16 31.73
CA LYS A 352 22.70 -19.37 32.50
C LYS A 352 23.42 -18.40 31.57
N ILE A 353 23.18 -17.10 31.74
CA ILE A 353 23.73 -16.05 30.90
C ILE A 353 24.80 -15.27 31.66
N ASN A 354 25.98 -15.11 31.05
CA ASN A 354 26.99 -14.15 31.50
C ASN A 354 26.53 -12.74 31.08
N PHE A 355 26.19 -11.90 32.07
CA PHE A 355 25.57 -10.60 31.82
C PHE A 355 26.46 -9.65 31.02
N HIS A 356 27.70 -9.44 31.46
CA HIS A 356 28.62 -8.50 30.82
C HIS A 356 28.96 -8.94 29.39
N GLN A 357 29.13 -10.25 29.19
CA GLN A 357 29.33 -10.81 27.85
C GLN A 357 28.11 -10.54 26.96
N PHE A 358 26.90 -10.81 27.46
CA PHE A 358 25.67 -10.61 26.70
C PHE A 358 25.44 -9.14 26.30
N VAL A 359 25.64 -8.20 27.23
CA VAL A 359 25.55 -6.76 26.92
C VAL A 359 26.63 -6.33 25.92
N GLY A 360 27.84 -6.87 26.03
CA GLY A 360 28.91 -6.68 25.05
C GLY A 360 28.55 -7.19 23.65
N GLU A 361 27.90 -8.35 23.57
CA GLU A 361 27.40 -8.94 22.33
C GLU A 361 26.28 -8.11 21.70
N LEU A 362 25.37 -7.54 22.50
CA LEU A 362 24.35 -6.58 22.02
C LEU A 362 25.01 -5.36 21.36
N ALA A 363 26.00 -4.75 22.04
CA ALA A 363 26.73 -3.60 21.50
C ALA A 363 27.50 -3.95 20.22
N ALA A 364 28.15 -5.12 20.18
CA ALA A 364 28.83 -5.61 18.98
C ALA A 364 27.84 -5.83 17.82
N ARG A 365 26.66 -6.40 18.09
CA ARG A 365 25.61 -6.60 17.08
C ARG A 365 25.05 -5.27 16.57
N ALA A 366 24.79 -4.30 17.44
CA ALA A 366 24.36 -2.96 17.04
C ALA A 366 25.38 -2.29 16.09
N ARG A 367 26.69 -2.40 16.38
CA ARG A 367 27.75 -1.91 15.48
C ARG A 367 27.74 -2.62 14.13
N ARG A 368 27.59 -3.95 14.10
CA ARG A 368 27.48 -4.72 12.84
C ARG A 368 26.27 -4.26 12.02
N TYR A 369 25.11 -4.09 12.62
CA TYR A 369 23.92 -3.62 11.90
C TYR A 369 24.04 -2.17 11.44
N ASN A 370 24.67 -1.31 12.24
CA ASN A 370 24.92 0.07 11.80
C ASN A 370 25.79 0.12 10.53
N SER A 371 26.72 -0.84 10.36
CA SER A 371 27.57 -0.94 9.17
C SER A 371 26.81 -1.28 7.87
N VAL A 372 25.52 -1.61 7.95
CA VAL A 372 24.66 -1.91 6.78
C VAL A 372 23.43 -0.98 6.67
N CYS A 373 23.36 0.09 7.47
CA CYS A 373 22.19 0.97 7.54
C CYS A 373 21.93 1.77 6.23
N VAL A 374 23.00 2.23 5.59
CA VAL A 374 22.94 3.04 4.37
C VAL A 374 23.74 2.39 3.24
N LYS A 375 23.39 2.69 1.98
CA LYS A 375 24.01 2.07 0.79
C LYS A 375 25.51 2.33 0.67
N ARG A 376 25.99 3.46 1.20
CA ARG A 376 27.42 3.85 1.22
C ARG A 376 28.18 3.31 2.43
N ALA A 377 27.55 2.51 3.28
CA ALA A 377 28.21 1.98 4.46
C ALA A 377 29.15 0.82 4.03
N PRO A 378 30.37 0.73 4.57
CA PRO A 378 31.33 -0.30 4.16
C PRO A 378 30.82 -1.73 4.31
N GLY A 379 29.96 -2.00 5.31
CA GLY A 379 29.33 -3.31 5.48
C GLY A 379 28.28 -3.59 4.41
N TYR A 380 27.50 -2.58 4.01
CA TYR A 380 26.53 -2.70 2.92
C TYR A 380 27.23 -2.95 1.58
N GLU A 381 28.27 -2.18 1.25
CA GLU A 381 29.00 -2.33 -0.01
C GLU A 381 29.64 -3.72 -0.13
N LYS A 382 30.23 -4.25 0.95
CA LYS A 382 30.75 -5.62 0.99
C LYS A 382 29.67 -6.66 0.72
N LEU A 383 28.49 -6.54 1.35
CA LEU A 383 27.37 -7.45 1.11
C LEU A 383 26.81 -7.31 -0.31
N ALA A 384 26.76 -6.10 -0.85
CA ALA A 384 26.32 -5.82 -2.22
C ALA A 384 27.27 -6.38 -3.29
N GLN A 385 28.51 -6.73 -2.96
CA GLN A 385 29.43 -7.42 -3.87
C GLN A 385 29.24 -8.94 -3.89
N LEU A 386 28.52 -9.52 -2.93
CA LEU A 386 28.28 -10.96 -2.88
C LEU A 386 27.23 -11.43 -3.88
N ASP A 387 27.26 -12.73 -4.17
CA ASP A 387 26.23 -13.43 -4.95
C ASP A 387 24.92 -13.51 -4.16
N SER A 388 23.77 -13.52 -4.86
CA SER A 388 22.44 -13.52 -4.24
C SER A 388 22.23 -14.66 -3.24
N GLU A 389 22.78 -15.85 -3.50
CA GLU A 389 22.73 -16.99 -2.57
C GLU A 389 23.42 -16.70 -1.24
N LYS A 390 24.58 -16.03 -1.26
CA LYS A 390 25.32 -15.66 -0.04
C LYS A 390 24.59 -14.56 0.74
N ILE A 391 23.94 -13.63 0.06
CA ILE A 391 23.12 -12.59 0.70
C ILE A 391 21.88 -13.24 1.33
N LEU A 392 21.23 -14.17 0.66
CA LEU A 392 20.11 -14.93 1.21
C LEU A 392 20.53 -15.72 2.46
N ALA A 393 21.66 -16.42 2.40
CA ALA A 393 22.22 -17.15 3.55
C ALA A 393 22.48 -16.21 4.74
N TYR A 394 23.06 -15.04 4.48
CA TYR A 394 23.25 -14.00 5.50
C TYR A 394 21.91 -13.54 6.10
N VAL A 395 20.90 -13.22 5.28
CA VAL A 395 19.57 -12.80 5.76
C VAL A 395 18.92 -13.89 6.62
N ASN A 396 18.97 -15.16 6.18
CA ASN A 396 18.44 -16.30 6.95
C ASN A 396 19.14 -16.47 8.30
N GLN A 397 20.47 -16.32 8.31
CA GLN A 397 21.24 -16.35 9.54
C GLN A 397 20.83 -15.21 10.48
N GLN A 398 20.70 -13.99 9.98
CA GLN A 398 20.30 -12.84 10.80
C GLN A 398 18.87 -12.97 11.35
N ILE A 399 17.92 -13.49 10.56
CA ILE A 399 16.56 -13.80 11.04
C ILE A 399 16.63 -14.78 12.22
N THR A 400 17.36 -15.88 12.05
CA THR A 400 17.50 -16.93 13.07
C THR A 400 18.19 -16.41 14.33
N GLU A 401 19.27 -15.65 14.18
CA GLU A 401 20.01 -15.04 15.29
C GLU A 401 19.18 -13.98 16.04
N CYS A 402 18.34 -13.20 15.34
CA CYS A 402 17.43 -12.25 15.96
C CYS A 402 16.30 -12.96 16.73
N GLN A 403 15.77 -14.06 16.18
CA GLN A 403 14.77 -14.88 16.88
C GLN A 403 15.32 -15.46 18.18
N LYS A 404 16.54 -16.03 18.15
CA LYS A 404 17.23 -16.50 19.37
C LYS A 404 17.44 -15.36 20.38
N LEU A 405 17.92 -14.21 19.90
CA LEU A 405 18.12 -13.04 20.75
C LEU A 405 16.81 -12.59 21.43
N MET A 406 15.70 -12.55 20.69
CA MET A 406 14.40 -12.18 21.27
C MET A 406 13.95 -13.15 22.36
N LYS A 407 14.24 -14.46 22.23
CA LYS A 407 13.95 -15.45 23.28
C LYS A 407 14.72 -15.11 24.57
N THR A 408 16.04 -14.89 24.47
CA THR A 408 16.88 -14.50 25.61
C THR A 408 16.46 -13.16 26.22
N LEU A 409 16.12 -12.17 25.40
CA LEU A 409 15.66 -10.85 25.87
C LEU A 409 14.34 -10.92 26.64
N ASN A 410 13.39 -11.75 26.20
CA ASN A 410 12.15 -11.95 26.96
C ASN A 410 12.45 -12.61 28.33
N GLY A 411 13.33 -13.62 28.37
CA GLY A 411 13.75 -14.23 29.63
C GLY A 411 14.46 -13.24 30.57
N MET A 412 15.26 -12.32 30.02
CA MET A 412 15.89 -11.24 30.78
C MET A 412 14.88 -10.21 31.30
N ASP A 413 13.93 -9.79 30.48
CA ASP A 413 12.86 -8.87 30.87
C ASP A 413 12.02 -9.46 32.02
N GLU A 414 11.68 -10.75 31.94
CA GLU A 414 10.96 -11.46 32.99
C GLU A 414 11.79 -11.63 34.26
N PHE A 415 13.08 -11.98 34.13
CA PHE A 415 14.00 -12.08 35.26
C PHE A 415 14.09 -10.74 36.02
N PHE A 416 14.41 -9.64 35.34
CA PHE A 416 14.59 -8.34 35.98
C PHE A 416 13.31 -7.76 36.59
N LYS A 417 12.13 -8.16 36.10
CA LYS A 417 10.85 -7.79 36.72
C LYS A 417 10.59 -8.49 38.06
N ASN A 418 11.18 -9.66 38.26
CA ASN A 418 10.92 -10.52 39.42
C ASN A 418 12.05 -10.55 40.44
N ALA A 419 13.30 -10.31 39.99
CA ALA A 419 14.51 -10.42 40.83
C ALA A 419 14.63 -9.36 41.95
N PRO A 420 14.33 -8.06 41.73
CA PRO A 420 14.45 -7.04 42.76
C PRO A 420 13.43 -7.20 43.89
N GLN A 421 13.73 -6.61 45.06
CA GLN A 421 12.79 -6.54 46.17
C GLN A 421 11.48 -5.85 45.75
N PRO A 422 10.32 -6.22 46.34
CA PRO A 422 9.01 -5.68 45.93
C PRO A 422 8.93 -4.16 45.84
N GLN A 423 9.67 -3.46 46.71
CA GLN A 423 9.73 -2.00 46.80
C GLN A 423 10.43 -1.33 45.60
N ASN A 424 11.34 -2.05 44.92
CA ASN A 424 12.12 -1.55 43.79
C ASN A 424 11.63 -2.06 42.43
N ARG A 425 10.64 -2.97 42.39
CA ARG A 425 10.11 -3.54 41.13
C ARG A 425 9.54 -2.49 40.18
N ASN A 426 8.97 -1.40 40.70
CA ASN A 426 8.47 -0.28 39.91
C ASN A 426 9.58 0.56 39.24
N ARG A 427 10.84 0.41 39.66
CA ARG A 427 12.01 1.10 39.09
C ARG A 427 12.63 0.34 37.93
N VAL A 428 12.25 -0.92 37.73
CA VAL A 428 12.72 -1.76 36.63
C VAL A 428 12.26 -1.20 35.29
N LYS A 429 13.21 -1.03 34.36
CA LYS A 429 12.94 -0.60 32.99
C LYS A 429 12.58 -1.82 32.13
N GLY A 430 11.32 -1.89 31.71
CA GLY A 430 10.89 -2.92 30.76
C GLY A 430 11.46 -2.70 29.36
N ILE A 431 11.78 -3.80 28.67
CA ILE A 431 12.33 -3.81 27.30
C ILE A 431 11.35 -4.39 26.26
N LYS A 432 10.10 -4.68 26.66
CA LYS A 432 9.07 -5.29 25.80
C LYS A 432 8.76 -4.47 24.53
N MET A 433 8.79 -3.13 24.61
CA MET A 433 8.56 -2.26 23.46
C MET A 433 9.65 -2.43 22.40
N GLU A 434 10.91 -2.43 22.83
CA GLU A 434 12.07 -2.61 21.96
C GLU A 434 12.13 -4.04 21.37
N ILE A 435 11.79 -5.06 22.17
CA ILE A 435 11.64 -6.45 21.67
C ILE A 435 10.57 -6.50 20.58
N THR A 436 9.44 -5.81 20.76
CA THR A 436 8.36 -5.76 19.76
C THR A 436 8.81 -5.06 18.47
N ALA A 437 9.55 -3.95 18.59
CA ALA A 437 10.13 -3.28 17.44
C ALA A 437 11.14 -4.18 16.68
N LEU A 438 11.98 -4.92 17.41
CA LEU A 438 12.90 -5.90 16.81
C LEU A 438 12.15 -7.03 16.11
N LYS A 439 11.05 -7.52 16.70
CA LYS A 439 10.16 -8.52 16.07
C LYS A 439 9.59 -8.01 14.75
N ASN A 440 9.10 -6.77 14.71
CA ASN A 440 8.56 -6.17 13.49
C ASN A 440 9.63 -6.07 12.38
N SER A 441 10.87 -5.73 12.74
CA SER A 441 11.99 -5.75 11.79
C SER A 441 12.29 -7.15 11.26
N VAL A 442 12.26 -8.19 12.10
CA VAL A 442 12.43 -9.58 11.66
C VAL A 442 11.30 -10.01 10.71
N VAL A 443 10.05 -9.66 11.00
CA VAL A 443 8.90 -9.95 10.12
C VAL A 443 9.10 -9.30 8.75
N LYS A 444 9.50 -8.01 8.73
CA LYS A 444 9.74 -7.27 7.49
C LYS A 444 10.92 -7.84 6.69
N ALA A 445 12.02 -8.22 7.35
CA ALA A 445 13.14 -8.89 6.69
C ALA A 445 12.72 -10.26 6.10
N ASN A 446 11.89 -11.02 6.83
CA ASN A 446 11.37 -12.30 6.37
C ASN A 446 10.38 -12.15 5.19
N GLN A 447 9.62 -11.06 5.14
CA GLN A 447 8.77 -10.73 4.00
C GLN A 447 9.62 -10.57 2.73
N HIS A 448 10.66 -9.73 2.76
CA HIS A 448 11.57 -9.56 1.62
C HIS A 448 12.32 -10.85 1.23
N ARG A 449 12.72 -11.66 2.21
CA ARG A 449 13.28 -13.01 1.96
C ARG A 449 12.28 -13.91 1.22
N SER A 450 11.01 -13.86 1.60
CA SER A 450 9.95 -14.67 0.99
C SER A 450 9.59 -14.17 -0.41
N GLU A 451 9.58 -12.85 -0.61
CA GLU A 451 9.45 -12.20 -1.93
C GLU A 451 10.57 -12.66 -2.88
N TYR A 452 11.83 -12.62 -2.44
CA TYR A 452 12.96 -13.15 -3.22
C TYR A 452 12.77 -14.63 -3.58
N SER A 453 12.36 -15.46 -2.60
CA SER A 453 12.19 -16.90 -2.82
C SER A 453 11.09 -17.19 -3.84
N ALA A 454 9.97 -16.44 -3.80
CA ALA A 454 8.89 -16.54 -4.76
C ALA A 454 9.35 -16.20 -6.19
N TYR A 455 10.13 -15.12 -6.36
CA TYR A 455 10.70 -14.76 -7.67
C TYR A 455 11.64 -15.82 -8.22
N VAL A 456 12.52 -16.40 -7.39
CA VAL A 456 13.43 -17.47 -7.82
C VAL A 456 12.67 -18.73 -8.21
N GLU A 457 11.61 -19.06 -7.47
CA GLU A 457 10.76 -20.22 -7.78
C GLU A 457 9.98 -20.02 -9.07
N GLU A 458 9.39 -18.83 -9.28
CA GLU A 458 8.72 -18.46 -10.52
C GLU A 458 9.68 -18.53 -11.72
N GLU A 459 10.90 -17.99 -11.60
CA GLU A 459 11.90 -18.05 -12.66
C GLU A 459 12.30 -19.51 -12.97
N ALA A 460 12.43 -20.36 -11.95
CA ALA A 460 12.72 -21.78 -12.11
C ALA A 460 11.54 -22.53 -12.77
N GLN A 461 10.29 -22.20 -12.44
CA GLN A 461 9.09 -22.78 -13.06
C GLN A 461 8.95 -22.36 -14.52
N LEU A 462 9.16 -21.09 -14.85
CA LEU A 462 9.14 -20.58 -16.23
C LEU A 462 10.22 -21.23 -17.09
N LYS A 463 11.43 -21.41 -16.54
CA LYS A 463 12.52 -22.16 -17.20
C LYS A 463 12.14 -23.62 -17.47
N LYS A 464 11.46 -24.29 -16.52
CA LYS A 464 10.96 -25.67 -16.71
C LYS A 464 9.89 -25.77 -17.79
N LEU A 465 9.08 -24.73 -17.97
CA LEU A 465 8.05 -24.64 -19.01
C LEU A 465 8.58 -24.24 -20.39
N GLY A 466 9.90 -24.08 -20.55
CA GLY A 466 10.54 -23.71 -21.82
C GLY A 466 10.33 -22.24 -22.22
N ILE A 467 9.76 -21.43 -21.33
CA ILE A 467 9.56 -19.99 -21.54
C ILE A 467 10.86 -19.30 -21.11
N LYS A 468 11.68 -18.89 -22.09
CA LYS A 468 12.80 -18.00 -21.82
C LYS A 468 12.26 -16.58 -21.64
N LYS A 469 12.66 -15.94 -20.55
CA LYS A 469 12.52 -14.48 -20.40
C LYS A 469 13.30 -13.77 -21.50
#